data_AF-A0A2N2UQU9-F1
#
_entry.id   AF-A0A2N2UQU9-F1
#
_cell.length_a   1.000
_cell.length_b   1.000
_cell.length_c   1.000
_cell.angle_alpha   90.00
_cell.angle_beta   90.00
_cell.angle_gamma   90.00
#
_symmetry.space_group_name_H-M   'P 1'
#
loop_
_entity.id
_entity.type
_entity.pdbx_description
1 polymer ?
#
loop_
_entity_poly.entity_id
_entity_poly.type
_entity_poly.pdbx_seq_one_letter_code
_entity_poly.pdbx_strand_id
1 'polypeptide(L)'
;MNLLPDSRPQAVAWLGYGGLLPFVMLTALLAVDVDGGAFFREALIGYGAVILSFVGALHWGFAMVLPTLTAPQRTEAFVWSTVPALLAWPATWLEDSVAVPVLVCGFIAHYVQDLRLARRTELPAWYLPLRLQLSVVACACLSVSLLLGQVGR
;
A
#
# COMPACT_ATOMS: atom_id res chain seq x y z
N MET A 1 -9.47 0.38 28.20
CA MET A 1 -10.74 0.86 27.60
C MET A 1 -10.49 0.96 26.10
N ASN A 2 -11.02 0.03 25.30
CA ASN A 2 -10.89 0.08 23.85
C ASN A 2 -11.67 1.28 23.32
N LEU A 3 -10.97 2.30 22.83
CA LEU A 3 -11.57 3.52 22.27
C LEU A 3 -12.07 3.31 20.83
N LEU A 4 -11.83 2.14 20.23
CA LEU A 4 -12.13 1.85 18.84
C LEU A 4 -13.18 0.72 18.76
N PRO A 5 -14.21 0.88 17.91
CA PRO A 5 -15.25 -0.13 17.76
C PRO A 5 -14.70 -1.42 17.14
N ASP A 6 -15.14 -2.57 17.67
CA ASP A 6 -14.77 -3.91 17.18
C ASP A 6 -15.34 -4.18 15.77
N SER A 7 -16.48 -3.57 15.45
CA SER A 7 -17.04 -3.59 14.10
C SER A 7 -16.40 -2.51 13.22
N ARG A 8 -16.10 -2.87 11.97
CA ARG A 8 -15.52 -1.94 11.00
C ARG A 8 -16.55 -0.84 10.66
N PRO A 9 -16.24 0.45 10.85
CA PRO A 9 -17.12 1.53 10.43
C PRO A 9 -17.33 1.52 8.91
N GLN A 10 -18.55 1.78 8.44
CA GLN A 10 -18.84 1.79 6.99
C GLN A 10 -17.97 2.80 6.23
N ALA A 11 -17.75 3.99 6.79
CA ALA A 11 -16.89 5.01 6.19
C ALA A 11 -15.46 4.48 5.93
N VAL A 12 -14.91 3.68 6.85
CA VAL A 12 -13.58 3.06 6.68
C VAL A 12 -13.58 2.06 5.52
N ALA A 13 -14.66 1.30 5.35
CA ALA A 13 -14.81 0.40 4.22
C ALA A 13 -14.87 1.15 2.88
N TRP A 14 -15.71 2.20 2.81
CA TRP A 14 -15.85 3.02 1.61
C TRP A 14 -14.55 3.69 1.20
N LEU A 15 -13.83 4.28 2.16
CA LEU A 15 -12.54 4.93 1.89
C LEU A 15 -11.47 3.90 1.50
N GLY A 16 -11.41 2.77 2.21
CA GLY A 16 -10.45 1.71 1.93
C GLY A 16 -10.63 1.11 0.53
N TYR A 17 -11.82 0.62 0.20
CA TYR A 17 -12.08 0.03 -1.12
C TYR A 17 -12.20 1.08 -2.22
N GLY A 18 -12.64 2.29 -1.92
CA GLY A 18 -12.62 3.42 -2.85
C GLY A 18 -11.20 3.73 -3.33
N GLY A 19 -10.20 3.58 -2.45
CA GLY A 19 -8.78 3.68 -2.82
C GLY A 19 -8.29 2.59 -3.78
N LEU A 20 -9.04 1.51 -4.01
CA LEU A 20 -8.71 0.51 -5.03
C LEU A 20 -9.21 0.87 -6.43
N LEU A 21 -10.11 1.85 -6.54
CA LEU A 21 -10.70 2.21 -7.83
C LEU A 21 -9.64 2.56 -8.88
N PRO A 22 -8.63 3.39 -8.60
CA PRO A 22 -7.63 3.70 -9.64
C PRO A 22 -6.77 2.49 -10.00
N PHE A 23 -6.44 1.61 -9.06
CA PHE A 23 -5.72 0.36 -9.37
C PHE A 23 -6.50 -0.51 -10.36
N VAL A 24 -7.75 -0.83 -10.03
CA VAL A 24 -8.58 -1.73 -10.85
C VAL A 24 -8.90 -1.09 -12.20
N MET A 25 -9.24 0.19 -12.21
CA MET A 25 -9.61 0.91 -13.43
C MET A 25 -8.42 1.03 -14.40
N LEU A 26 -7.25 1.44 -13.92
CA LEU A 26 -6.05 1.56 -14.77
C LEU A 26 -5.57 0.21 -15.27
N THR A 27 -5.61 -0.85 -14.44
CA THR A 27 -5.28 -2.22 -14.90
C THR A 27 -6.27 -2.70 -15.96
N ALA A 28 -7.58 -2.42 -15.82
CA ALA A 28 -8.57 -2.81 -16.81
C ALA A 28 -8.39 -2.06 -18.14
N LEU A 29 -8.13 -0.75 -18.10
CA LEU A 29 -7.83 0.05 -19.28
C LEU A 29 -6.57 -0.45 -19.99
N LEU A 30 -5.52 -0.76 -19.23
CA LEU A 30 -4.29 -1.34 -19.76
C LEU A 30 -4.52 -2.70 -20.45
N ALA A 31 -5.47 -3.50 -19.97
CA ALA A 31 -5.77 -4.82 -20.54
C ALA A 31 -6.52 -4.75 -21.88
N VAL A 32 -7.18 -3.64 -22.19
CA VAL A 32 -7.92 -3.44 -23.44
C VAL A 32 -7.22 -2.51 -24.43
N ASP A 33 -6.16 -1.82 -23.99
CA ASP A 33 -5.39 -0.91 -24.83
C ASP A 33 -4.45 -1.67 -25.77
N VAL A 34 -4.65 -1.46 -27.07
CA VAL A 34 -3.91 -2.15 -28.14
C VAL A 34 -2.65 -1.37 -28.53
N ASP A 35 -2.58 -0.08 -28.20
CA ASP A 35 -1.54 0.85 -28.69
C ASP A 35 -0.38 1.08 -27.68
N GLY A 36 -0.22 0.18 -26.71
CA GLY A 36 0.99 0.07 -25.89
C GLY A 36 0.88 0.53 -24.43
N GLY A 37 -0.23 1.12 -23.97
CA GLY A 37 -0.59 1.19 -22.55
C GLY A 37 0.38 1.93 -21.61
N ALA A 38 1.38 2.63 -22.14
CA ALA A 38 2.48 3.21 -21.35
C ALA A 38 1.95 4.21 -20.31
N PHE A 39 1.07 5.12 -20.72
CA PHE A 39 0.46 6.10 -19.82
C PHE A 39 -0.30 5.43 -18.66
N PHE A 40 -1.12 4.42 -18.94
CA PHE A 40 -1.90 3.73 -17.89
C PHE A 40 -0.99 3.01 -16.89
N ARG A 41 0.13 2.48 -17.38
CA ARG A 41 1.12 1.80 -16.55
C ARG A 41 1.92 2.77 -15.68
N GLU A 42 2.39 3.87 -16.25
CA GLU A 42 3.03 4.95 -15.49
C GLU A 42 2.08 5.50 -14.43
N ALA A 43 0.81 5.74 -14.79
CA ALA A 43 -0.22 6.17 -13.85
C ALA A 43 -0.45 5.15 -12.73
N LEU A 44 -0.44 3.85 -13.04
CA LEU A 44 -0.62 2.77 -12.07
C LEU A 44 0.58 2.67 -11.11
N ILE A 45 1.81 2.80 -11.61
CA ILE A 45 3.04 2.84 -10.80
C ILE A 45 3.04 4.09 -9.92
N GLY A 46 2.73 5.26 -10.49
CA GLY A 46 2.62 6.51 -9.75
C GLY A 46 1.58 6.44 -8.63
N TYR A 47 0.40 5.88 -8.91
CA TYR A 47 -0.63 5.68 -7.90
C TYR A 47 -0.20 4.66 -6.83
N GLY A 48 0.47 3.58 -7.24
CA GLY A 48 1.10 2.62 -6.34
C GLY A 48 2.06 3.29 -5.36
N ALA A 49 2.89 4.21 -5.86
CA ALA A 49 3.82 4.98 -5.04
C ALA A 49 3.11 5.91 -4.04
N VAL A 50 2.05 6.59 -4.47
CA VAL A 50 1.20 7.43 -3.60
C VAL A 50 0.60 6.62 -2.47
N ILE A 51 -0.01 5.47 -2.77
CA ILE A 51 -0.67 4.64 -1.78
C ILE A 51 0.35 4.01 -0.82
N LEU A 52 1.48 3.51 -1.33
CA LEU A 52 2.55 2.97 -0.47
C LEU A 52 3.09 4.03 0.51
N SER A 53 3.23 5.27 0.06
CA SER A 53 3.63 6.41 0.89
C SER A 53 2.56 6.75 1.95
N PHE A 54 1.29 6.85 1.54
CA PHE A 54 0.16 7.13 2.42
C PHE A 54 0.06 6.11 3.56
N VAL A 55 0.19 4.83 3.23
CA VAL A 55 0.09 3.79 4.25
C VAL A 55 1.30 3.74 5.16
N GLY A 56 2.50 4.04 4.64
CA GLY A 56 3.70 4.26 5.46
C GLY A 56 3.47 5.27 6.57
N ALA A 57 2.87 6.42 6.25
CA ALA A 57 2.61 7.51 7.19
C ALA A 57 1.75 7.10 8.40
N LEU A 58 0.96 6.02 8.30
CA LEU A 58 0.18 5.49 9.42
C LEU A 58 1.06 5.17 10.64
N HIS A 59 2.29 4.70 10.42
CA HIS A 59 3.21 4.33 11.50
C HIS A 59 3.65 5.55 12.31
N TRP A 60 3.75 6.73 11.68
CA TRP A 60 3.96 7.99 12.40
C TRP A 60 2.74 8.31 13.27
N GLY A 61 1.54 8.19 12.71
CA GLY A 61 0.27 8.38 13.42
C GLY A 61 0.16 7.49 14.66
N PHE A 62 0.40 6.18 14.49
CA PHE A 62 0.43 5.20 15.58
C PHE A 62 1.49 5.54 16.63
N ALA A 63 2.68 5.95 16.20
CA ALA A 63 3.74 6.38 17.09
C ALA A 63 3.41 7.66 17.88
N MET A 64 2.44 8.47 17.47
CA MET A 64 1.98 9.62 18.25
C MET A 64 0.89 9.25 19.27
N VAL A 65 0.00 8.33 18.92
CA VAL A 65 -1.22 8.08 19.71
C VAL A 65 -1.15 6.84 20.60
N LEU A 66 -0.29 5.86 20.29
CA LEU A 66 -0.24 4.61 21.05
C LEU A 66 0.69 4.77 22.28
N PRO A 67 0.13 4.73 23.50
CA PRO A 67 0.92 4.85 24.73
C PRO A 67 1.70 3.56 25.03
N THR A 68 1.30 2.42 24.46
CA THR A 68 1.91 1.10 24.73
C THR A 68 3.30 0.93 24.09
N LEU A 69 3.67 1.80 23.15
CA LEU A 69 4.96 1.70 22.46
C LEU A 69 6.09 2.25 23.34
N THR A 70 7.13 1.44 23.53
CA THR A 70 8.39 1.88 24.18
C THR A 70 9.10 2.94 23.32
N ALA A 71 10.02 3.71 23.91
CA ALA A 71 10.75 4.74 23.17
C ALA A 71 11.48 4.18 21.92
N PRO A 72 12.19 3.03 21.98
CA PRO A 72 12.78 2.43 20.77
C PRO A 72 11.76 2.03 19.70
N GLN A 73 10.63 1.44 20.09
CA GLN A 73 9.57 1.03 19.16
C GLN A 73 8.90 2.23 18.48
N ARG A 74 8.77 3.34 19.21
CA ARG A 74 8.23 4.60 18.69
C ARG A 74 9.17 5.19 17.64
N THR A 75 10.47 5.22 17.92
CA THR A 75 11.48 5.63 16.93
C THR A 75 11.49 4.72 15.71
N GLU A 76 11.40 3.40 15.89
CA GLU A 76 11.27 2.43 14.78
C GLU A 76 10.06 2.77 13.88
N ALA A 77 8.90 3.06 14.48
CA ALA A 77 7.70 3.43 13.74
C ALA A 77 7.83 4.77 13.00
N PHE A 78 8.48 5.78 13.60
CA PHE A 78 8.79 7.04 12.90
C PHE A 78 9.70 6.82 11.70
N VAL A 79 10.80 6.08 11.87
CA VAL A 79 11.71 5.76 10.77
C VAL A 79 10.96 4.99 9.68
N TRP A 80 10.25 3.93 10.07
CA TRP A 80 9.50 3.12 9.12
C TRP A 80 8.45 3.92 8.37
N SER A 81 7.82 4.91 8.98
CA SER A 81 6.80 5.71 8.29
C SER A 81 7.32 6.48 7.07
N THR A 82 8.63 6.75 7.04
CA THR A 82 9.30 7.47 5.95
C THR A 82 9.85 6.51 4.88
N VAL A 83 10.22 5.29 5.26
CA VAL A 83 10.85 4.30 4.37
C VAL A 83 10.00 3.99 3.12
N PRO A 84 8.68 3.69 3.22
CA PRO A 84 7.83 3.46 2.06
C PRO A 84 7.82 4.61 1.05
N ALA A 85 7.80 5.86 1.52
CA ALA A 85 7.81 7.02 0.63
C ALA A 85 9.15 7.19 -0.09
N LEU A 86 10.26 7.02 0.63
CA LEU A 86 11.61 7.08 0.05
C LEU A 86 11.92 5.91 -0.89
N LEU A 87 11.25 4.77 -0.71
CA LEU A 87 11.33 3.62 -1.61
C LEU A 87 10.44 3.82 -2.85
N ALA A 88 9.22 4.32 -2.66
CA ALA A 88 8.22 4.49 -3.69
C ALA A 88 8.56 5.61 -4.69
N TRP A 89 9.12 6.72 -4.21
CA TRP A 89 9.46 7.87 -5.04
C TRP A 89 10.44 7.54 -6.18
N PRO A 90 11.63 6.95 -5.94
CA PRO A 90 12.53 6.63 -7.03
C PRO A 90 11.94 5.58 -7.98
N ALA A 91 11.05 4.70 -7.49
CA ALA A 91 10.40 3.69 -8.31
C ALA A 91 9.58 4.28 -9.48
N THR A 92 9.11 5.53 -9.39
CA THR A 92 8.38 6.18 -10.48
C THR A 92 9.25 6.59 -11.67
N TRP A 93 10.58 6.51 -11.53
CA TRP A 93 11.54 6.80 -12.61
C TRP A 93 12.28 5.57 -13.12
N LEU A 94 12.01 4.40 -12.52
CA LEU A 94 12.60 3.14 -12.94
C LEU A 94 11.77 2.53 -14.06
N GLU A 95 12.41 1.65 -14.84
CA GLU A 95 11.69 0.79 -15.78
C GLU A 95 10.68 -0.09 -15.05
N ASP A 96 9.56 -0.41 -15.72
CA ASP A 96 8.45 -1.19 -15.15
C ASP A 96 8.90 -2.52 -14.52
N SER A 97 9.88 -3.16 -15.16
CA SER A 97 10.49 -4.43 -14.74
C SER A 97 11.13 -4.36 -13.36
N VAL A 98 11.50 -3.16 -12.90
CA VAL A 98 12.09 -2.89 -11.59
C VAL A 98 11.11 -2.17 -10.68
N ALA A 99 10.39 -1.17 -11.20
CA ALA A 99 9.42 -0.36 -10.46
C ALA A 99 8.32 -1.22 -9.81
N VAL A 100 7.73 -2.14 -10.58
CA VAL A 100 6.64 -3.00 -10.10
C VAL A 100 7.11 -3.92 -8.97
N PRO A 101 8.19 -4.71 -9.10
CA PRO A 101 8.70 -5.51 -7.99
C PRO A 101 9.06 -4.69 -6.75
N VAL A 102 9.64 -3.50 -6.92
CA VAL A 102 9.97 -2.61 -5.80
C VAL A 102 8.70 -2.22 -5.03
N LEU A 103 7.65 -1.77 -5.73
CA LEU A 103 6.39 -1.40 -5.10
C LEU A 103 5.67 -2.59 -4.45
N VAL A 104 5.63 -3.75 -5.12
CA VAL A 104 5.02 -4.99 -4.58
C VAL A 104 5.74 -5.43 -3.30
N CYS A 105 7.07 -5.50 -3.34
CA CYS A 105 7.88 -5.80 -2.16
C CYS A 105 7.67 -4.75 -1.05
N GLY A 106 7.54 -3.47 -1.41
CA GLY A 106 7.22 -2.39 -0.49
C GLY A 106 5.88 -2.60 0.23
N PHE A 107 4.81 -2.95 -0.49
CA PHE A 107 3.51 -3.27 0.10
C PHE A 107 3.56 -4.49 1.02
N ILE A 108 4.25 -5.55 0.61
CA ILE A 108 4.44 -6.76 1.43
C ILE A 108 5.20 -6.41 2.71
N ALA A 109 6.34 -5.72 2.59
CA ALA A 109 7.16 -5.31 3.73
C ALA A 109 6.37 -4.42 4.70
N HIS A 110 5.57 -3.50 4.16
CA HIS A 110 4.71 -2.63 4.95
C HIS A 110 3.62 -3.42 5.70
N TYR A 111 2.97 -4.40 5.05
CA TYR A 111 2.01 -5.29 5.73
C TYR A 111 2.68 -6.14 6.83
N VAL A 112 3.92 -6.59 6.61
CA VAL A 112 4.71 -7.26 7.67
C VAL A 112 4.96 -6.33 8.86
N GLN A 113 5.20 -5.03 8.62
CA GLN A 113 5.33 -4.07 9.71
C GLN A 113 4.00 -3.81 10.42
N ASP A 114 2.87 -3.78 9.70
CA ASP A 114 1.53 -3.74 10.30
C ASP A 114 1.30 -4.95 11.24
N LEU A 115 1.71 -6.15 10.82
CA LEU A 115 1.65 -7.35 11.67
C LEU A 115 2.53 -7.24 12.92
N ARG A 116 3.76 -6.71 12.78
CA ARG A 116 4.67 -6.50 13.91
C ARG A 116 4.11 -5.49 14.90
N LEU A 117 3.49 -4.42 14.41
CA LEU A 117 2.82 -3.42 15.24
C LEU A 117 1.65 -4.04 16.00
N ALA A 118 0.79 -4.79 15.31
CA ALA A 118 -0.38 -5.45 15.91
C ALA A 118 -0.04 -6.49 17.00
N ARG A 119 1.20 -7.02 17.01
CA ARG A 119 1.69 -7.90 18.10
C ARG A 119 2.11 -7.13 19.35
N ARG A 120 2.36 -5.83 19.23
CA ARG A 120 2.89 -4.95 20.29
C ARG A 120 1.84 -3.99 20.85
N THR A 121 0.68 -3.89 20.20
CA THR A 121 -0.37 -2.95 20.56
C THR A 121 -1.74 -3.49 20.15
N GLU A 122 -2.79 -3.00 20.81
CA GLU A 122 -4.16 -3.34 20.48
C GLU A 122 -4.62 -2.46 19.32
N LEU A 123 -4.68 -3.07 18.12
CA LEU A 123 -5.33 -2.47 16.96
C LEU A 123 -6.74 -3.03 16.83
N PRO A 124 -7.68 -2.29 16.21
CA PRO A 124 -9.02 -2.81 15.94
C PRO A 124 -8.96 -4.12 15.15
N ALA A 125 -9.82 -5.08 15.48
CA ALA A 125 -9.82 -6.40 14.86
C ALA A 125 -9.99 -6.36 13.32
N TRP A 126 -10.61 -5.30 12.80
CA TRP A 126 -10.81 -5.10 11.36
C TRP A 126 -9.60 -4.51 10.62
N TYR A 127 -8.58 -3.98 11.31
CA TYR A 127 -7.45 -3.30 10.68
C TYR A 127 -6.66 -4.25 9.77
N LEU A 128 -6.07 -5.31 10.33
CA LEU A 128 -5.22 -6.22 9.54
C LEU A 128 -5.96 -6.90 8.38
N PRO A 129 -7.19 -7.44 8.54
CA PRO A 129 -7.92 -8.02 7.42
C PRO A 129 -8.17 -7.02 6.29
N LEU A 130 -8.51 -5.78 6.63
CA LEU A 130 -8.68 -4.71 5.64
C LEU A 130 -7.36 -4.41 4.93
N ARG A 131 -6.28 -4.17 5.68
CA ARG A 131 -4.95 -3.88 5.12
C ARG A 131 -4.47 -5.00 4.18
N LEU A 132 -4.71 -6.25 4.54
CA LEU A 132 -4.38 -7.41 3.71
C LEU A 132 -5.13 -7.36 2.38
N GLN A 133 -6.46 -7.22 2.41
CA GLN A 133 -7.27 -7.18 1.21
C GLN A 133 -6.86 -6.06 0.25
N LEU A 134 -6.65 -4.85 0.79
CA LEU A 134 -6.26 -3.69 -0.02
C LEU A 134 -4.87 -3.90 -0.65
N SER A 135 -3.88 -4.34 0.13
CA SER A 135 -2.52 -4.58 -0.36
C SER A 135 -2.48 -5.71 -1.38
N VAL A 136 -3.25 -6.79 -1.19
CA VAL A 136 -3.32 -7.90 -2.15
C VAL A 136 -3.85 -7.42 -3.50
N VAL A 137 -4.93 -6.65 -3.52
CA VAL A 137 -5.49 -6.11 -4.77
C VAL A 137 -4.51 -5.16 -5.46
N ALA A 138 -3.88 -4.25 -4.70
CA ALA A 138 -2.86 -3.35 -5.24
C ALA A 138 -1.68 -4.11 -5.86
N CYS A 139 -1.14 -5.11 -5.15
CA CYS A 139 -0.05 -5.96 -5.64
C CYS A 139 -0.46 -6.76 -6.87
N ALA A 140 -1.70 -7.28 -6.92
CA ALA A 140 -2.21 -8.01 -8.06
C ALA A 140 -2.31 -7.11 -9.29
N CYS A 141 -2.89 -5.91 -9.16
CA CYS A 141 -2.98 -4.92 -10.23
C CYS A 141 -1.60 -4.53 -10.79
N LEU A 142 -0.63 -4.26 -9.91
CA LEU A 142 0.75 -3.94 -10.30
C LEU A 142 1.44 -5.13 -11.00
N SER A 143 1.25 -6.35 -10.49
CA SER A 143 1.84 -7.55 -11.10
C SER A 143 1.24 -7.85 -12.49
N VAL A 144 -0.08 -7.73 -12.61
CA VAL A 144 -0.79 -7.91 -13.88
C VAL A 144 -0.33 -6.89 -14.92
N SER A 145 -0.12 -5.62 -14.52
CA SER A 145 0.38 -4.62 -15.46
C SER A 145 1.71 -5.06 -16.06
N LEU A 146 2.69 -5.47 -15.22
CA LEU A 146 3.99 -5.93 -15.68
C LEU A 146 3.87 -7.10 -16.68
N LEU A 147 3.02 -8.09 -16.38
CA LEU A 147 2.79 -9.24 -17.28
C LEU A 147 2.23 -8.80 -18.64
N LEU A 148 1.24 -7.90 -18.66
CA LEU A 148 0.68 -7.37 -19.90
C LEU A 148 1.73 -6.62 -20.75
N GLY A 149 2.73 -6.00 -20.11
CA GLY A 149 3.80 -5.29 -20.81
C GLY A 149 4.84 -6.20 -21.45
N GLN A 150 4.97 -7.44 -20.97
CA GLN A 150 5.87 -8.42 -21.55
C GLN A 150 5.27 -9.13 -22.77
N VAL A 151 3.94 -9.21 -22.86
CA VAL A 151 3.22 -9.90 -23.94
C VAL A 151 3.11 -9.04 -25.21
N GLY A 152 3.18 -7.71 -25.10
CA GLY A 152 3.10 -6.77 -26.22
C GLY A 152 4.43 -6.48 -26.94
N ARG A 153 5.49 -7.28 -26.71
CA ARG A 153 6.81 -7.17 -27.36
C ARG A 153 7.10 -8.36 -28.27
#